data_AF-A0A935R6B2-F1
#
_entry.id   AF-A0A935R6B2-F1
#
_cell.length_a   1.000
_cell.length_b   1.000
_cell.length_c   1.000
_cell.angle_alpha   90.00
_cell.angle_beta   90.00
_cell.angle_gamma   90.00
#
_symmetry.space_group_name_H-M   'P 1'
#
loop_
_entity.id
_entity.type
_entity.pdbx_description
1 polymer ?
#
loop_
_entity_poly.entity_id
_entity_poly.type
_entity_poly.pdbx_seq_one_letter_code
_entity_poly.pdbx_strand_id
1 'polypeptide(L)'
;MPIRISLPQQTLELHDERGSLLQRYVVSTARNGAGERSGSYCTPRGRHIVRAKIGAGATANTVFVRRRPTGELWTPQLAEQFPGRDWILTRILWLSGKEPGRNRLGEVDTMRRYIYLHGSPDAVAMGTPGSIGCVRMRNSDIIELFDRVPVHTPVDIVEFAVEAGTWAELGDQAWQVRDTVFVGEQHVPPGIERDEHDAASRHVIARDSDGCTIGTGRLLADGHLGRMAVLGDWRGKGVGRALLERLLEEASLQGRENLALHAQTQASGFYRRFGFVEEGPEFMEAGIPHRTMVRRCCPPGIPFRGPAT
;
A
#
# COMPACT_ATOMS: atom_id res chain seq x y z
N MET A 1 -0.17 -5.33 -11.22
CA MET A 1 -0.65 -5.64 -9.86
C MET A 1 0.41 -5.31 -8.83
N PRO A 2 0.44 -4.10 -8.27
CA PRO A 2 1.38 -3.72 -7.22
C PRO A 2 0.93 -4.16 -5.81
N ILE A 3 1.90 -4.42 -4.94
CA ILE A 3 1.70 -4.75 -3.52
C ILE A 3 2.09 -3.56 -2.66
N ARG A 4 1.30 -3.26 -1.63
CA ARG A 4 1.64 -2.35 -0.54
C ARG A 4 1.65 -3.09 0.79
N ILE A 5 2.70 -2.96 1.58
CA ILE A 5 2.80 -3.53 2.94
C ILE A 5 2.89 -2.37 3.92
N SER A 6 1.88 -2.22 4.78
CA SER A 6 1.90 -1.22 5.85
C SER A 6 2.48 -1.84 7.12
N LEU A 7 3.60 -1.31 7.59
CA LEU A 7 4.21 -1.74 8.84
C LEU A 7 3.33 -1.34 10.05
N PRO A 8 2.74 -0.14 10.15
CA PRO A 8 1.87 0.17 11.28
C PRO A 8 0.59 -0.68 11.33
N GLN A 9 -0.03 -0.96 10.17
CA GLN A 9 -1.28 -1.74 10.12
C GLN A 9 -1.06 -3.25 10.08
N GLN A 10 0.18 -3.72 9.87
CA GLN A 10 0.50 -5.14 9.69
C GLN A 10 -0.38 -5.80 8.61
N THR A 11 -0.54 -5.10 7.49
CA THR A 11 -1.32 -5.55 6.33
C THR A 11 -0.49 -5.58 5.06
N LEU A 12 -0.88 -6.47 4.15
CA LEU A 12 -0.43 -6.50 2.76
C LEU A 12 -1.66 -6.34 1.86
N GLU A 13 -1.60 -5.36 0.96
CA GLU A 13 -2.67 -5.05 0.02
C GLU A 13 -2.19 -5.27 -1.40
N LEU A 14 -2.97 -6.03 -2.17
CA LEU A 14 -2.76 -6.28 -3.58
C LEU A 14 -3.71 -5.40 -4.39
N HIS A 15 -3.17 -4.58 -5.28
CA HIS A 15 -3.95 -3.71 -6.15
C HIS A 15 -3.86 -4.15 -7.62
N ASP A 16 -4.81 -3.70 -8.43
CA ASP A 16 -4.68 -3.74 -9.89
C ASP A 16 -3.79 -2.59 -10.41
N GLU A 17 -3.63 -2.49 -11.73
CA GLU A 17 -2.80 -1.44 -12.34
C GLU A 17 -3.41 -0.04 -12.27
N ARG A 18 -4.73 0.06 -12.02
CA ARG A 18 -5.46 1.32 -11.84
C ARG A 18 -5.62 1.69 -10.36
N GLY A 19 -4.99 0.95 -9.45
CA GLY A 19 -5.01 1.18 -8.01
C GLY A 19 -6.25 0.65 -7.27
N SER A 20 -7.16 -0.07 -7.94
CA SER A 20 -8.27 -0.72 -7.25
C SER A 20 -7.76 -1.85 -6.35
N LEU A 21 -8.25 -1.93 -5.12
CA LEU A 21 -7.91 -3.00 -4.19
C LEU A 21 -8.49 -4.33 -4.69
N LEU A 22 -7.64 -5.34 -4.84
CA LEU A 22 -8.04 -6.71 -5.23
C LEU A 22 -8.15 -7.62 -4.02
N GLN A 23 -7.22 -7.51 -3.06
CA GLN A 23 -7.21 -8.32 -1.86
C GLN A 23 -6.39 -7.68 -0.74
N ARG A 24 -6.80 -7.91 0.51
CA ARG A 24 -6.09 -7.47 1.72
C ARG A 24 -5.78 -8.69 2.60
N TYR A 25 -4.54 -8.79 3.03
CA TYR A 25 -4.03 -9.86 3.88
C TYR A 25 -3.49 -9.31 5.19
N VAL A 26 -3.67 -10.06 6.28
CA VAL A 26 -3.00 -9.78 7.55
C VAL A 26 -1.61 -10.41 7.52
N VAL A 27 -0.59 -9.66 7.94
CA VAL A 27 0.80 -10.13 7.94
C VAL A 27 1.44 -9.95 9.32
N SER A 28 2.65 -10.49 9.48
CA SER A 28 3.51 -10.20 10.64
C SER A 28 4.91 -9.84 10.17
N THR A 29 5.32 -8.61 10.44
CA THR A 29 6.64 -8.08 10.06
C THR A 29 7.65 -8.25 11.19
N ALA A 30 8.86 -7.72 11.00
CA ALA A 30 9.93 -7.87 11.98
C ALA A 30 9.59 -7.22 13.32
N ARG A 31 9.86 -7.94 14.41
CA ARG A 31 9.72 -7.43 15.78
C ARG A 31 10.62 -6.22 16.07
N ASN A 32 11.77 -6.14 15.40
CA ASN A 32 12.70 -5.00 15.52
C ASN A 32 12.25 -3.77 14.71
N GLY A 33 11.05 -3.78 14.14
CA GLY A 33 10.52 -2.69 13.34
C GLY A 33 11.18 -2.56 11.98
N ALA A 34 11.29 -1.32 11.51
CA ALA A 34 11.71 -1.00 10.16
C ALA A 34 13.22 -0.67 10.08
N GLY A 35 13.89 -1.10 9.00
CA GLY A 35 15.30 -0.82 8.81
C GLY A 35 16.00 -1.73 7.80
N GLU A 36 17.02 -1.17 7.14
CA GLU A 36 17.64 -1.79 5.97
C GLU A 36 19.02 -2.37 6.22
N ARG A 37 19.69 -1.99 7.31
CA ARG A 37 21.06 -2.42 7.61
C ARG A 37 21.15 -3.95 7.76
N SER A 38 22.19 -4.54 7.18
CA SER A 38 22.51 -5.96 7.35
C SER A 38 22.71 -6.28 8.83
N GLY A 39 22.19 -7.43 9.27
CA GLY A 39 22.22 -7.83 10.68
C GLY A 39 21.28 -7.06 11.62
N SER A 40 20.49 -6.09 11.14
CA SER A 40 19.54 -5.36 12.00
C SER A 40 18.33 -6.18 12.43
N TYR A 41 18.00 -7.24 11.68
CA TYR A 41 16.77 -8.03 11.86
C TYR A 41 15.48 -7.19 11.73
N CYS A 42 15.55 -6.04 11.04
CA CYS A 42 14.40 -5.19 10.74
C CYS A 42 13.82 -5.48 9.35
N THR A 43 12.55 -5.15 9.13
CA THR A 43 11.93 -5.21 7.78
C THR A 43 12.38 -3.99 6.97
N PRO A 44 12.97 -4.15 5.77
CA PRO A 44 13.41 -3.02 4.95
C PRO A 44 12.23 -2.23 4.39
N ARG A 45 12.40 -0.92 4.22
CA ARG A 45 11.37 -0.02 3.69
C ARG A 45 11.62 0.35 2.25
N GLY A 46 10.64 1.02 1.67
CA GLY A 46 10.74 1.63 0.35
C GLY A 46 10.38 0.67 -0.77
N ARG A 47 10.83 1.00 -1.98
CA ARG A 47 10.47 0.29 -3.21
C ARG A 47 11.25 -1.00 -3.37
N HIS A 48 10.54 -2.06 -3.67
CA HIS A 48 11.05 -3.40 -3.94
C HIS A 48 10.35 -4.01 -5.16
N ILE A 49 10.83 -5.18 -5.55
CA ILE A 49 10.15 -6.08 -6.49
C ILE A 49 10.19 -7.52 -5.97
N VAL A 50 9.20 -8.32 -6.34
CA VAL A 50 9.31 -9.78 -6.27
C VAL A 50 10.37 -10.22 -7.28
N ARG A 51 11.55 -10.59 -6.82
CA ARG A 51 12.68 -10.99 -7.69
C ARG A 51 12.62 -12.46 -8.08
N ALA A 52 12.12 -13.31 -7.20
CA ALA A 52 11.98 -14.74 -7.44
C ALA A 52 10.79 -15.31 -6.67
N LYS A 53 10.25 -16.41 -7.21
CA LYS A 53 9.15 -17.18 -6.66
C LYS A 53 9.64 -18.60 -6.43
N ILE A 54 9.53 -19.12 -5.22
CA ILE A 54 10.06 -20.44 -4.84
C ILE A 54 8.98 -21.24 -4.13
N GLY A 55 8.90 -22.53 -4.45
CA GLY A 55 7.90 -23.45 -3.89
C GLY A 55 6.65 -23.63 -4.76
N ALA A 56 6.68 -23.26 -6.04
CA ALA A 56 5.57 -23.58 -6.96
C ALA A 56 5.28 -25.09 -6.94
N GLY A 57 4.01 -25.45 -6.76
CA GLY A 57 3.56 -26.85 -6.67
C GLY A 57 3.91 -27.57 -5.36
N ALA A 58 4.65 -26.95 -4.43
CA ALA A 58 4.95 -27.59 -3.14
C ALA A 58 3.68 -27.71 -2.29
N THR A 59 3.59 -28.76 -1.47
CA THR A 59 2.48 -28.96 -0.53
C THR A 59 2.46 -27.85 0.52
N ALA A 60 1.28 -27.45 0.99
CA ALA A 60 1.17 -26.57 2.16
C ALA A 60 1.95 -27.16 3.34
N ASN A 61 2.54 -26.29 4.17
CA ASN A 61 3.45 -26.63 5.26
C ASN A 61 4.81 -27.22 4.84
N THR A 62 5.15 -27.27 3.55
CA THR A 62 6.53 -27.64 3.14
C THR A 62 7.55 -26.72 3.79
N VAL A 63 8.56 -27.30 4.44
CA VAL A 63 9.62 -26.55 5.11
C VAL A 63 10.75 -26.22 4.13
N PHE A 64 11.21 -24.96 4.15
CA PHE A 64 12.33 -24.50 3.34
C PHE A 64 13.53 -24.12 4.19
N VAL A 65 14.72 -24.55 3.77
CA VAL A 65 16.01 -24.11 4.32
C VAL A 65 16.89 -23.64 3.17
N ARG A 66 17.46 -22.43 3.29
CA ARG A 66 18.25 -21.79 2.22
C ARG A 66 17.52 -21.78 0.86
N ARG A 67 16.18 -21.62 0.91
CA ARG A 67 15.25 -21.62 -0.23
C ARG A 67 15.16 -22.95 -0.99
N ARG A 68 15.52 -24.07 -0.36
CA ARG A 68 15.31 -25.42 -0.89
C ARG A 68 14.32 -26.17 0.00
N PRO A 69 13.37 -26.93 -0.57
CA PRO A 69 12.50 -27.77 0.23
C PRO A 69 13.36 -28.82 0.96
N THR A 70 13.09 -29.05 2.23
CA THR A 70 13.86 -30.03 3.03
C THR A 70 13.34 -31.46 2.88
N GLY A 71 12.13 -31.63 2.33
CA GLY A 71 11.37 -32.88 2.38
C GLY A 71 10.50 -33.01 3.62
N GLU A 72 10.65 -32.12 4.61
CA GLU A 72 9.81 -32.07 5.80
C GLU A 72 8.50 -31.30 5.52
N LEU A 73 7.41 -31.77 6.11
CA LEU A 73 6.18 -30.98 6.30
C LEU A 73 6.12 -30.52 7.76
N TRP A 74 5.82 -29.25 7.96
CA TRP A 74 5.66 -28.69 9.30
C TRP A 74 4.44 -29.30 10.00
N THR A 75 4.63 -29.67 11.27
CA THR A 75 3.59 -30.09 12.20
C THR A 75 3.86 -29.49 13.58
N PRO A 76 2.86 -29.38 14.47
CA PRO A 76 3.08 -28.95 15.84
C PRO A 76 4.13 -29.80 16.57
N GLN A 77 4.13 -31.13 16.36
CA GLN A 77 5.10 -32.04 16.95
C GLN A 77 6.53 -31.78 16.46
N LEU A 78 6.70 -31.45 15.17
CA LEU A 78 7.99 -31.05 14.62
C LEU A 78 8.45 -29.70 15.21
N ALA A 79 7.50 -28.78 15.45
CA ALA A 79 7.80 -27.49 16.07
C ALA A 79 8.30 -27.64 17.52
N GLU A 80 7.69 -28.54 18.30
CA GLU A 80 8.09 -28.86 19.68
C GLU A 80 9.51 -29.42 19.77
N GLN A 81 9.95 -30.18 18.76
CA GLN A 81 11.33 -30.69 18.68
C GLN A 81 12.36 -29.58 18.42
N PHE A 82 11.95 -28.45 17.83
CA PHE A 82 12.83 -27.34 17.46
C PHE A 82 12.24 -25.97 17.83
N PRO A 83 12.09 -25.66 19.15
CA PRO A 83 11.33 -24.51 19.64
C PRO A 83 11.90 -23.13 19.28
N GLY A 84 13.13 -23.06 18.74
CA GLY A 84 13.78 -21.83 18.28
C GLY A 84 13.99 -21.73 16.76
N ARG A 85 13.53 -22.71 15.97
CA ARG A 85 13.72 -22.70 14.51
C ARG A 85 12.82 -21.65 13.86
N ASP A 86 13.38 -20.79 13.03
CA ASP A 86 12.59 -19.88 12.19
C ASP A 86 12.02 -20.68 11.00
N TRP A 87 10.70 -20.83 11.00
CA TRP A 87 9.99 -21.64 10.02
C TRP A 87 9.62 -20.82 8.79
N ILE A 88 10.25 -21.15 7.66
CA ILE A 88 9.88 -20.64 6.34
C ILE A 88 9.10 -21.74 5.62
N LEU A 89 7.80 -21.53 5.44
CA LEU A 89 6.89 -22.56 4.95
C LEU A 89 6.28 -22.23 3.59
N THR A 90 5.83 -23.27 2.90
CA THR A 90 4.83 -23.26 1.83
C THR A 90 5.26 -22.57 0.53
N ARG A 91 5.44 -21.25 0.54
CA ARG A 91 5.84 -20.43 -0.61
C ARG A 91 6.80 -19.33 -0.15
N ILE A 92 7.68 -18.92 -1.04
CA ILE A 92 8.60 -17.80 -0.82
C ILE A 92 8.50 -16.85 -2.01
N LEU A 93 8.19 -15.58 -1.74
CA LEU A 93 8.38 -14.46 -2.65
C LEU A 93 9.61 -13.70 -2.19
N TRP A 94 10.71 -13.81 -2.94
CA TRP A 94 11.98 -13.20 -2.57
C TRP A 94 12.06 -11.77 -3.08
N LEU A 95 12.25 -10.82 -2.18
CA LEU A 95 12.28 -9.41 -2.49
C LEU A 95 13.67 -8.92 -2.89
N SER A 96 13.71 -7.97 -3.83
CA SER A 96 14.89 -7.17 -4.14
C SER A 96 14.55 -5.69 -4.03
N GLY A 97 15.39 -4.94 -3.33
CA GLY A 97 15.27 -3.48 -3.26
C GLY A 97 15.49 -2.80 -4.61
N LYS A 98 14.94 -1.61 -4.75
CA LYS A 98 15.03 -0.77 -5.96
C LYS A 98 15.73 0.57 -5.71
N GLU A 99 16.12 0.87 -4.48
CA GLU A 99 16.63 2.17 -4.05
C GLU A 99 18.09 2.06 -3.58
N PRO A 100 19.08 2.38 -4.44
CA PRO A 100 20.50 2.34 -4.09
C PRO A 100 20.80 3.15 -2.82
N GLY A 101 21.59 2.58 -1.91
CA GLY A 101 21.96 3.23 -0.65
C GLY A 101 20.85 3.26 0.41
N ARG A 102 19.62 2.87 0.06
CA ARG A 102 18.52 2.69 1.03
C ARG A 102 18.18 1.23 1.25
N ASN A 103 17.79 0.49 0.22
CA ASN A 103 17.40 -0.94 0.34
C ASN A 103 18.04 -1.84 -0.73
N ARG A 104 18.96 -1.28 -1.53
CA ARG A 104 19.65 -1.93 -2.64
C ARG A 104 21.14 -1.59 -2.59
N LEU A 105 21.98 -2.59 -2.88
CA LEU A 105 23.45 -2.53 -2.84
C LEU A 105 24.02 -2.25 -1.44
N GLY A 106 25.33 -2.48 -1.29
CA GLY A 106 26.06 -2.23 -0.04
C GLY A 106 25.54 -3.07 1.15
N GLU A 107 25.60 -2.46 2.33
CA GLU A 107 25.17 -3.06 3.60
C GLU A 107 23.66 -3.02 3.82
N VAL A 108 22.90 -2.44 2.88
CA VAL A 108 21.45 -2.27 3.01
C VAL A 108 20.66 -3.12 2.02
N ASP A 109 21.33 -3.99 1.28
CA ASP A 109 20.74 -4.75 0.19
C ASP A 109 19.72 -5.79 0.68
N THR A 110 18.46 -5.58 0.34
CA THR A 110 17.33 -6.43 0.73
C THR A 110 17.47 -7.88 0.26
N MET A 111 17.97 -8.08 -0.96
CA MET A 111 18.08 -9.43 -1.53
C MET A 111 19.18 -10.22 -0.83
N ARG A 112 20.33 -9.57 -0.56
CA ARG A 112 21.45 -10.15 0.22
C ARG A 112 21.07 -10.43 1.67
N ARG A 113 20.14 -9.64 2.23
CA ARG A 113 19.54 -9.86 3.56
C ARG A 113 18.47 -10.95 3.60
N TYR A 114 18.17 -11.59 2.46
CA TYR A 114 17.24 -12.73 2.38
C TYR A 114 15.81 -12.40 2.86
N ILE A 115 15.31 -11.21 2.53
CA ILE A 115 13.97 -10.78 2.94
C ILE A 115 12.91 -11.40 2.03
N TYR A 116 11.94 -12.07 2.64
CA TYR A 116 10.89 -12.82 1.96
C TYR A 116 9.48 -12.37 2.39
N LEU A 117 8.51 -12.56 1.51
CA LEU A 117 7.14 -12.88 1.92
C LEU A 117 7.01 -14.40 1.94
N HIS A 118 6.57 -15.00 3.04
CA HIS A 118 6.50 -16.45 3.15
C HIS A 118 5.41 -16.96 4.09
N GLY A 119 5.05 -18.24 3.93
CA GLY A 119 4.15 -18.93 4.83
C GLY A 119 4.78 -19.17 6.20
N SER A 120 3.97 -19.15 7.25
CA SER A 120 4.38 -19.46 8.62
C SER A 120 3.43 -20.48 9.26
N PRO A 121 3.81 -21.10 10.39
CA PRO A 121 2.90 -21.95 11.15
C PRO A 121 1.60 -21.24 11.52
N ASP A 122 0.47 -21.95 11.53
CA ASP A 122 -0.84 -21.36 11.79
C ASP A 122 -0.99 -20.81 13.23
N ALA A 123 -0.17 -21.33 14.16
CA ALA A 123 -0.10 -20.88 15.54
C ALA A 123 0.62 -19.52 15.72
N VAL A 124 1.32 -19.01 14.69
CA VAL A 124 1.99 -17.71 14.77
C VAL A 124 0.94 -16.59 14.77
N ALA A 125 1.06 -15.66 15.71
CA ALA A 125 0.23 -14.46 15.75
C ALA A 125 0.42 -13.61 14.49
N MET A 126 -0.69 -13.18 13.90
CA MET A 126 -0.74 -12.29 12.73
C MET A 126 -1.33 -10.94 13.15
N GLY A 127 -0.98 -9.88 12.43
CA GLY A 127 -1.45 -8.52 12.73
C GLY A 127 -0.58 -7.81 13.78
N THR A 128 0.50 -8.44 14.22
CA THR A 128 1.48 -7.87 15.13
C THR A 128 2.91 -8.18 14.67
N PRO A 129 3.89 -7.29 14.91
CA PRO A 129 5.29 -7.58 14.61
C PRO A 129 5.80 -8.78 15.41
N GLY A 130 6.40 -9.77 14.73
CA GLY A 130 6.85 -11.00 15.38
C GLY A 130 7.90 -11.80 14.60
N SER A 131 8.25 -11.38 13.38
CA SER A 131 9.29 -12.02 12.59
C SER A 131 10.71 -11.55 12.96
N ILE A 132 11.72 -12.22 12.42
CA ILE A 132 13.14 -11.84 12.55
C ILE A 132 13.56 -10.82 11.47
N GLY A 133 12.74 -10.54 10.45
CA GLY A 133 13.15 -9.67 9.34
C GLY A 133 12.29 -9.79 8.10
N CYS A 134 11.72 -10.97 7.87
CA CYS A 134 10.81 -11.26 6.75
C CYS A 134 9.38 -10.80 7.04
N VAL A 135 8.49 -10.92 6.07
CA VAL A 135 7.05 -10.72 6.25
C VAL A 135 6.38 -12.09 6.23
N ARG A 136 5.79 -12.47 7.35
CA ARG A 136 5.06 -13.73 7.52
C ARG A 136 3.61 -13.55 7.06
N MET A 137 3.09 -14.58 6.44
CA MET A 137 1.71 -14.71 6.00
C MET A 137 1.16 -16.08 6.39
N ARG A 138 -0.16 -16.21 6.47
CA ARG A 138 -0.78 -17.54 6.62
C ARG A 138 -0.51 -18.39 5.37
N ASN A 139 -0.51 -19.71 5.53
CA ASN A 139 -0.21 -20.62 4.43
C ASN A 139 -1.22 -20.50 3.27
N SER A 140 -2.51 -20.36 3.56
CA SER A 140 -3.56 -20.10 2.56
C SER A 140 -3.27 -18.83 1.77
N ASP A 141 -2.93 -17.76 2.49
CA ASP A 141 -2.81 -16.41 1.96
C ASP A 141 -1.59 -16.28 1.06
N ILE A 142 -0.45 -16.87 1.46
CA ILE A 142 0.75 -16.84 0.62
C ILE A 142 0.59 -17.71 -0.63
N ILE A 143 -0.19 -18.81 -0.58
CA ILE A 143 -0.49 -19.61 -1.78
C ILE A 143 -1.28 -18.77 -2.77
N GLU A 144 -2.37 -18.14 -2.30
CA GLU A 144 -3.21 -17.29 -3.15
C GLU A 144 -2.40 -16.12 -3.75
N LEU A 145 -1.66 -15.38 -2.91
CA LEU A 145 -0.83 -14.28 -3.37
C LEU A 145 0.22 -14.77 -4.38
N PHE A 146 0.87 -15.90 -4.10
CA PHE A 146 1.86 -16.48 -4.99
C PHE A 146 1.28 -16.79 -6.36
N ASP A 147 0.08 -17.33 -6.46
CA ASP A 147 -0.51 -17.67 -7.76
C ASP A 147 -0.96 -16.42 -8.53
N ARG A 148 -1.36 -15.35 -7.84
CA ARG A 148 -1.78 -14.09 -8.46
C ARG A 148 -0.64 -13.24 -9.01
N VAL A 149 0.52 -13.22 -8.35
CA VAL A 149 1.57 -12.22 -8.67
C VAL A 149 2.70 -12.79 -9.54
N PRO A 150 3.05 -12.13 -10.67
CA PRO A 150 4.22 -12.51 -11.44
C PRO A 150 5.53 -12.07 -10.76
N VAL A 151 6.66 -12.62 -11.23
CA VAL A 151 7.98 -12.03 -10.94
C VAL A 151 8.01 -10.60 -11.48
N HIS A 152 8.79 -9.73 -10.84
CA HIS A 152 8.85 -8.27 -11.07
C HIS A 152 7.65 -7.46 -10.60
N THR A 153 6.68 -8.10 -9.91
CA THR A 153 5.62 -7.39 -9.18
C THR A 153 6.22 -6.32 -8.26
N PRO A 154 5.84 -5.04 -8.39
CA PRO A 154 6.27 -3.98 -7.49
C PRO A 154 5.76 -4.21 -6.07
N VAL A 155 6.61 -3.95 -5.08
CA VAL A 155 6.26 -4.05 -3.66
C VAL A 155 6.72 -2.78 -2.95
N ASP A 156 5.80 -2.04 -2.34
CA ASP A 156 6.09 -0.88 -1.51
C ASP A 156 5.93 -1.26 -0.03
N ILE A 157 6.99 -1.12 0.77
CA ILE A 157 6.93 -1.34 2.23
C ILE A 157 6.98 0.02 2.91
N VAL A 158 5.92 0.39 3.63
CA VAL A 158 5.68 1.76 4.11
C VAL A 158 5.51 1.83 5.63
N GLU A 159 5.90 2.96 6.21
CA GLU A 159 5.81 3.28 7.64
C GLU A 159 4.59 4.13 7.99
N PHE A 160 3.57 4.12 7.13
CA PHE A 160 2.34 4.86 7.37
C PHE A 160 1.12 3.95 7.20
N ALA A 161 0.05 4.34 7.88
CA ALA A 161 -1.28 3.77 7.78
C ALA A 161 -2.18 4.71 6.98
N VAL A 162 -3.20 4.16 6.32
CA VAL A 162 -4.27 4.96 5.72
C VAL A 162 -5.60 4.51 6.30
N GLU A 163 -6.40 5.47 6.75
CA GLU A 163 -7.73 5.23 7.32
C GLU A 163 -8.77 6.13 6.65
N ALA A 164 -10.01 5.64 6.62
CA ALA A 164 -11.15 6.37 6.07
C ALA A 164 -12.23 6.54 7.13
N GLY A 165 -12.89 7.68 7.14
CA GLY A 165 -13.82 8.10 8.19
C GLY A 165 -14.70 9.26 7.76
N THR A 166 -15.65 9.59 8.61
CA THR A 166 -16.51 10.76 8.49
C THR A 166 -15.75 12.02 8.90
N TRP A 167 -16.33 13.19 8.62
CA TRP A 167 -15.78 14.45 9.09
C TRP A 167 -15.71 14.56 10.62
N ALA A 168 -16.70 13.98 11.33
CA ALA A 168 -16.70 13.97 12.79
C ALA A 168 -15.52 13.18 13.38
N GLU A 169 -15.04 12.16 12.67
CA GLU A 169 -13.95 11.29 13.11
C GLU A 169 -12.57 11.85 12.73
N LEU A 170 -12.44 12.42 11.52
CA LEU A 170 -11.13 12.74 10.91
C LEU A 170 -10.96 14.22 10.50
N GLY A 171 -11.98 15.05 10.67
CA GLY A 171 -12.01 16.39 10.10
C GLY A 171 -10.94 17.32 10.64
N ASP A 172 -10.67 17.26 11.95
CA ASP A 172 -9.62 18.06 12.58
C ASP A 172 -8.23 17.70 12.05
N GLN A 173 -7.97 16.41 11.85
CA GLN A 173 -6.70 15.91 11.33
C GLN A 173 -6.54 16.21 9.83
N ALA A 174 -7.60 16.03 9.05
CA ALA A 174 -7.61 16.42 7.64
C ALA A 174 -7.36 17.93 7.49
N TRP A 175 -7.99 18.75 8.36
CA TRP A 175 -7.79 20.19 8.37
C TRP A 175 -6.35 20.60 8.64
N GLN A 176 -5.65 19.99 9.59
CA GLN A 176 -4.26 20.32 9.90
C GLN A 176 -3.35 20.22 8.67
N VAL A 177 -3.54 19.17 7.85
CA VAL A 177 -2.77 19.00 6.61
C VAL A 177 -3.22 20.00 5.54
N ARG A 178 -4.53 20.22 5.39
CA ARG A 178 -5.11 21.17 4.42
C ARG A 178 -4.66 22.60 4.69
N ASP A 179 -4.67 23.03 5.94
CA ASP A 179 -4.20 24.36 6.35
C ASP A 179 -2.71 24.53 6.01
N THR A 180 -1.88 23.56 6.39
CA THR A 180 -0.44 23.60 6.08
C THR A 180 -0.19 23.69 4.58
N VAL A 181 -0.83 22.84 3.77
CA VAL A 181 -0.53 22.72 2.33
C VAL A 181 -1.29 23.75 1.49
N PHE A 182 -2.60 23.88 1.65
CA PHE A 182 -3.40 24.77 0.81
C PHE A 182 -3.30 26.22 1.26
N VAL A 183 -3.44 26.51 2.56
CA VAL A 183 -3.33 27.89 3.06
C VAL A 183 -1.87 28.32 3.15
N GLY A 184 -1.04 27.52 3.83
CA GLY A 184 0.36 27.84 4.10
C GLY A 184 1.26 27.84 2.86
N GLU A 185 1.25 26.75 2.08
CA GLU A 185 2.14 26.63 0.91
C GLU A 185 1.53 27.21 -0.38
N GLN A 186 0.26 26.92 -0.65
CA GLN A 186 -0.39 27.28 -1.93
C GLN A 186 -1.15 28.60 -1.88
N HIS A 187 -1.22 29.25 -0.71
CA HIS A 187 -1.87 30.56 -0.51
C HIS A 187 -3.36 30.59 -0.91
N VAL A 188 -4.05 29.45 -0.78
CA VAL A 188 -5.51 29.38 -0.91
C VAL A 188 -6.15 30.13 0.26
N PRO A 189 -7.12 31.05 0.02
CA PRO A 189 -7.77 31.77 1.11
C PRO A 189 -8.42 30.83 2.14
N PRO A 190 -8.17 30.99 3.46
CA PRO A 190 -8.68 30.07 4.48
C PRO A 190 -10.20 29.92 4.48
N GLY A 191 -10.93 31.00 4.17
CA GLY A 191 -12.39 31.06 4.23
C GLY A 191 -13.12 30.23 3.17
N ILE A 192 -12.43 29.76 2.12
CA ILE A 192 -13.03 28.90 1.08
C ILE A 192 -12.55 27.45 1.19
N GLU A 193 -11.60 27.17 2.08
CA GLU A 193 -11.00 25.84 2.17
C GLU A 193 -11.89 24.90 2.98
N ARG A 194 -12.58 25.38 4.03
CA ARG A 194 -13.69 24.63 4.65
C ARG A 194 -14.97 24.92 3.86
N ASP A 195 -15.65 23.88 3.42
CA ASP A 195 -16.88 24.02 2.65
C ASP A 195 -18.04 23.22 3.26
N GLU A 196 -19.25 23.50 2.79
CA GLU A 196 -20.48 22.84 3.25
C GLU A 196 -20.51 21.32 2.97
N HIS A 197 -19.65 20.84 2.07
CA HIS A 197 -19.61 19.44 1.68
C HIS A 197 -18.75 18.60 2.64
N ASP A 198 -17.88 19.22 3.45
CA ASP A 198 -16.99 18.50 4.36
C ASP A 198 -17.78 17.55 5.28
N ALA A 199 -18.88 17.99 5.88
CA ALA A 199 -19.68 17.19 6.81
C ALA A 199 -20.31 15.93 6.17
N ALA A 200 -20.71 16.00 4.90
CA ALA A 200 -21.39 14.92 4.18
C ALA A 200 -20.41 13.99 3.41
N SER A 201 -19.12 14.33 3.40
CA SER A 201 -18.12 13.63 2.61
C SER A 201 -17.46 12.48 3.36
N ARG A 202 -16.89 11.55 2.60
CA ARG A 202 -15.96 10.56 3.14
C ARG A 202 -14.54 11.14 3.09
N HIS A 203 -13.83 11.06 4.20
CA HIS A 203 -12.46 11.57 4.33
C HIS A 203 -11.50 10.41 4.49
N VAL A 204 -10.30 10.59 3.97
CA VAL A 204 -9.19 9.67 4.12
C VAL A 204 -8.01 10.45 4.67
N ILE A 205 -7.31 9.89 5.64
CA ILE A 205 -6.05 10.44 6.13
C ILE A 205 -4.96 9.38 6.15
N ALA A 206 -3.72 9.83 6.05
CA ALA A 206 -2.54 9.00 6.26
C ALA A 206 -1.84 9.43 7.55
N ARG A 207 -1.41 8.45 8.35
CA ARG A 207 -0.64 8.67 9.58
C ARG A 207 0.68 7.94 9.53
N ASP A 208 1.74 8.57 10.00
CA ASP A 208 3.02 7.91 10.19
C ASP A 208 3.03 7.00 11.44
N SER A 209 4.19 6.42 11.73
CA SER A 209 4.39 5.56 12.90
C SER A 209 4.22 6.28 14.24
N ASP A 210 4.36 7.61 14.27
CA ASP A 210 4.23 8.42 15.48
C ASP A 210 2.78 8.92 15.67
N GLY A 211 1.88 8.58 14.72
CA GLY A 211 0.47 8.96 14.75
C GLY A 211 0.17 10.33 14.16
N CYS A 212 1.20 11.04 13.67
CA CYS A 212 1.05 12.34 13.04
C CYS A 212 0.34 12.21 11.69
N THR A 213 -0.61 13.11 11.41
CA THR A 213 -1.31 13.15 10.12
C THR A 213 -0.41 13.76 9.06
N ILE A 214 -0.10 12.98 8.03
CA ILE A 214 0.89 13.33 7.00
C ILE A 214 0.28 13.56 5.62
N GLY A 215 -1.01 13.25 5.46
CA GLY A 215 -1.73 13.42 4.22
C GLY A 215 -3.24 13.27 4.40
N THR A 216 -4.00 13.80 3.45
CA THR A 216 -5.47 13.71 3.44
C THR A 216 -6.03 13.72 2.02
N GLY A 217 -7.27 13.24 1.88
CA GLY A 217 -8.09 13.31 0.68
C GLY A 217 -9.57 13.16 1.01
N ARG A 218 -10.42 13.56 0.08
CA ARG A 218 -11.88 13.58 0.25
C ARG A 218 -12.59 12.95 -0.95
N LEU A 219 -13.68 12.23 -0.66
CA LEU A 219 -14.64 11.72 -1.64
C LEU A 219 -16.02 12.33 -1.33
N LEU A 220 -16.53 13.11 -2.28
CA LEU A 220 -17.87 13.70 -2.24
C LEU A 220 -18.95 12.66 -2.58
N ALA A 221 -20.19 12.97 -2.17
CA ALA A 221 -21.36 12.13 -2.41
C ALA A 221 -21.80 12.02 -3.88
N ASP A 222 -21.20 12.78 -4.79
CA ASP A 222 -21.42 12.69 -6.24
C ASP A 222 -20.30 11.94 -6.98
N GLY A 223 -19.26 11.48 -6.25
CA GLY A 223 -18.10 10.80 -6.82
C GLY A 223 -16.89 11.70 -7.08
N HIS A 224 -16.95 12.99 -6.75
CA HIS A 224 -15.78 13.86 -6.89
C HIS A 224 -14.72 13.57 -5.83
N LEU A 225 -13.48 13.40 -6.27
CA LEU A 225 -12.29 13.33 -5.42
C LEU A 225 -11.65 14.72 -5.32
N GLY A 226 -11.25 15.09 -4.11
CA GLY A 226 -10.66 16.41 -3.88
C GLY A 226 -9.87 16.48 -2.58
N ARG A 227 -9.42 17.69 -2.24
CA ARG A 227 -8.67 17.99 -1.01
C ARG A 227 -7.48 17.05 -0.78
N MET A 228 -6.86 16.60 -1.87
CA MET A 228 -5.70 15.72 -1.84
C MET A 228 -4.45 16.53 -1.46
N ALA A 229 -3.92 16.29 -0.27
CA ALA A 229 -2.75 17.00 0.24
C ALA A 229 -1.80 16.03 0.97
N VAL A 230 -0.50 16.27 0.85
CA VAL A 230 0.56 15.52 1.54
C VAL A 230 1.62 16.53 1.99
N LEU A 231 2.04 16.42 3.25
CA LEU A 231 3.11 17.25 3.81
C LEU A 231 4.41 17.09 3.01
N GLY A 232 5.18 18.18 2.87
CA GLY A 232 6.40 18.23 2.04
C GLY A 232 7.33 17.04 2.22
N ASP A 233 7.69 16.72 3.47
CA ASP A 233 8.62 15.65 3.83
C ASP A 233 8.13 14.23 3.50
N TRP A 234 6.83 14.09 3.20
CA TRP A 234 6.18 12.82 2.90
C TRP A 234 5.86 12.65 1.40
N ARG A 235 6.10 13.68 0.59
CA ARG A 235 5.98 13.60 -0.88
C ARG A 235 7.02 12.63 -1.44
N GLY A 236 6.65 11.92 -2.51
CA GLY A 236 7.52 10.92 -3.14
C GLY A 236 7.68 9.59 -2.35
N LYS A 237 7.14 9.50 -1.12
CA LYS A 237 7.20 8.27 -0.29
C LYS A 237 5.99 7.32 -0.48
N GLY A 238 5.13 7.61 -1.46
CA GLY A 238 3.96 6.78 -1.79
C GLY A 238 2.66 7.17 -1.07
N VAL A 239 2.67 8.17 -0.19
CA VAL A 239 1.49 8.60 0.59
C VAL A 239 0.33 9.05 -0.30
N GLY A 240 0.57 9.93 -1.27
CA GLY A 240 -0.49 10.42 -2.17
C GLY A 240 -1.14 9.29 -2.99
N ARG A 241 -0.33 8.34 -3.44
CA ARG A 241 -0.81 7.10 -4.08
C ARG A 241 -1.72 6.32 -3.12
N ALA A 242 -1.30 6.15 -1.88
CA ALA A 242 -2.04 5.36 -0.93
C ALA A 242 -3.39 5.96 -0.52
N LEU A 243 -3.43 7.29 -0.36
CA LEU A 243 -4.65 8.06 -0.17
C LEU A 243 -5.63 7.86 -1.34
N LEU A 244 -5.15 7.99 -2.59
CA LEU A 244 -5.98 7.80 -3.77
C LEU A 244 -6.50 6.36 -3.88
N GLU A 245 -5.65 5.35 -3.67
CA GLU A 245 -6.06 3.94 -3.66
C GLU A 245 -7.16 3.67 -2.61
N ARG A 246 -7.07 4.28 -1.42
CA ARG A 246 -8.12 4.15 -0.40
C ARG A 246 -9.41 4.88 -0.80
N LEU A 247 -9.32 6.07 -1.41
CA LEU A 247 -10.50 6.76 -1.93
C LEU A 247 -11.21 5.96 -3.03
N LEU A 248 -10.45 5.29 -3.90
CA LEU A 248 -10.99 4.40 -4.92
C LEU A 248 -11.69 3.17 -4.30
N GLU A 249 -11.14 2.62 -3.22
CA GLU A 249 -11.80 1.55 -2.45
C GLU A 249 -13.12 2.05 -1.85
N GLU A 250 -13.14 3.21 -1.20
CA GLU A 250 -14.37 3.80 -0.63
C GLU A 250 -15.42 4.11 -1.70
N ALA A 251 -15.01 4.62 -2.85
CA ALA A 251 -15.88 4.82 -4.00
C ALA A 251 -16.50 3.50 -4.48
N SER A 252 -15.69 2.45 -4.59
CA SER A 252 -16.17 1.12 -4.99
C SER A 252 -17.15 0.53 -3.97
N LEU A 253 -16.89 0.70 -2.67
CA LEU A 253 -17.78 0.24 -1.60
C LEU A 253 -19.13 0.98 -1.62
N GLN A 254 -19.14 2.23 -2.05
CA GLN A 254 -20.35 3.03 -2.28
C GLN A 254 -21.02 2.76 -3.64
N GLY A 255 -20.51 1.82 -4.44
CA GLY A 255 -21.06 1.50 -5.76
C GLY A 255 -20.90 2.64 -6.79
N ARG A 256 -19.88 3.50 -6.65
CA ARG A 256 -19.65 4.61 -7.57
C ARG A 256 -19.09 4.13 -8.90
N GLU A 257 -19.83 4.39 -9.96
CA GLU A 257 -19.43 4.04 -11.34
C GLU A 257 -18.60 5.14 -12.01
N ASN A 258 -18.81 6.40 -11.62
CA ASN A 258 -18.15 7.56 -12.20
C ASN A 258 -17.44 8.35 -11.10
N LEU A 259 -16.17 8.64 -11.32
CA LEU A 259 -15.35 9.49 -10.47
C LEU A 259 -14.85 10.65 -11.30
N ALA A 260 -14.82 11.81 -10.67
CA ALA A 260 -14.31 13.04 -11.26
C ALA A 260 -13.38 13.74 -10.28
N LEU A 261 -12.49 14.59 -10.77
CA LEU A 261 -11.67 15.46 -9.95
C LEU A 261 -11.20 16.66 -10.74
N HIS A 262 -10.86 17.71 -10.00
CA HIS A 262 -10.22 18.90 -10.53
C HIS A 262 -8.74 18.78 -10.16
N ALA A 263 -7.93 18.24 -11.07
CA ALA A 263 -6.50 18.09 -10.82
C ALA A 263 -5.79 19.40 -11.14
N GLN A 264 -4.87 19.85 -10.29
CA GLN A 264 -3.86 20.81 -10.73
C GLN A 264 -3.15 20.25 -11.97
N THR A 265 -2.92 21.06 -13.00
CA THR A 265 -2.38 20.58 -14.30
C THR A 265 -1.06 19.81 -14.11
N GLN A 266 -0.21 20.25 -13.18
CA GLN A 266 1.04 19.58 -12.81
C GLN A 266 0.84 18.18 -12.19
N ALA A 267 -0.31 17.92 -11.57
CA ALA A 267 -0.67 16.64 -10.96
C ALA A 267 -1.43 15.70 -11.91
N SER A 268 -1.84 16.14 -13.11
CA SER A 268 -2.62 15.28 -14.04
C SER A 268 -1.89 13.97 -14.39
N GLY A 269 -0.56 14.01 -14.51
CA GLY A 269 0.26 12.82 -14.73
C GLY A 269 0.20 11.79 -13.59
N PHE A 270 -0.05 12.24 -12.35
CA PHE A 270 -0.28 11.35 -11.21
C PHE A 270 -1.60 10.59 -11.38
N TYR A 271 -2.71 11.29 -11.62
CA TYR A 271 -4.04 10.68 -11.76
C TYR A 271 -4.18 9.82 -13.01
N ARG A 272 -3.50 10.17 -14.12
CA ARG A 272 -3.47 9.35 -15.36
C ARG A 272 -3.03 7.92 -15.10
N ARG A 273 -2.09 7.69 -14.17
CA ARG A 273 -1.63 6.35 -13.81
C ARG A 273 -2.70 5.50 -13.11
N PHE A 274 -3.73 6.14 -12.55
CA PHE A 274 -4.87 5.48 -11.93
C PHE A 274 -6.08 5.41 -12.87
N GLY A 275 -5.88 5.60 -14.18
CA GLY A 275 -6.93 5.48 -15.19
C GLY A 275 -7.88 6.68 -15.29
N PHE A 276 -7.52 7.83 -14.71
CA PHE A 276 -8.22 9.09 -14.99
C PHE A 276 -7.81 9.64 -16.36
N VAL A 277 -8.77 10.17 -17.10
CA VAL A 277 -8.56 10.84 -18.39
C VAL A 277 -8.98 12.30 -18.29
N GLU A 278 -8.27 13.17 -18.99
CA GLU A 278 -8.54 14.61 -19.00
C GLU A 278 -9.79 14.91 -19.82
N GLU A 279 -10.69 15.73 -19.30
CA GLU A 279 -11.94 16.15 -19.94
C GLU A 279 -11.99 17.67 -19.99
N GLY A 280 -12.21 18.23 -21.18
CA GLY A 280 -12.32 19.68 -21.37
C GLY A 280 -10.99 20.46 -21.32
N PRO A 281 -11.09 21.81 -21.38
CA PRO A 281 -9.94 22.71 -21.34
C PRO A 281 -9.39 22.89 -19.92
N GLU A 282 -8.19 23.47 -19.83
CA GLU A 282 -7.65 23.99 -18.57
C GLU A 282 -8.47 25.20 -18.10
N PHE A 283 -8.66 25.32 -16.78
CA PHE A 283 -9.33 26.46 -16.14
C PHE A 283 -8.59 26.86 -14.86
N MET A 284 -8.88 28.07 -14.36
CA MET A 284 -8.25 28.60 -13.15
C MET A 284 -9.15 28.40 -11.94
N GLU A 285 -8.61 27.86 -10.86
CA GLU A 285 -9.29 27.69 -9.57
C GLU A 285 -8.35 28.15 -8.45
N ALA A 286 -8.81 29.10 -7.63
CA ALA A 286 -7.99 29.77 -6.60
C ALA A 286 -6.62 30.29 -7.12
N GLY A 287 -6.55 30.73 -8.38
CA GLY A 287 -5.31 31.22 -8.99
C GLY A 287 -4.35 30.13 -9.50
N ILE A 288 -4.77 28.86 -9.50
CA ILE A 288 -3.96 27.71 -9.92
C ILE A 288 -4.58 27.07 -11.16
N PRO A 289 -3.79 26.68 -12.18
CA PRO A 289 -4.30 25.97 -13.35
C PRO A 289 -4.73 24.55 -13.00
N HIS A 290 -5.95 24.21 -13.39
CA HIS A 290 -6.59 22.93 -13.15
C HIS A 290 -7.17 22.34 -14.43
N ARG A 291 -7.33 21.01 -14.43
CA ARG A 291 -7.99 20.25 -15.49
C ARG A 291 -8.95 19.24 -14.87
N THR A 292 -10.17 19.18 -15.42
CA THR A 292 -11.14 18.16 -15.05
C THR A 292 -10.61 16.81 -15.52
N MET A 293 -10.67 15.82 -14.65
CA MET A 293 -10.33 14.45 -15.00
C MET A 293 -11.40 13.49 -14.52
N VAL A 294 -11.77 12.54 -15.37
CA VAL A 294 -12.82 11.56 -15.11
C VAL A 294 -12.28 10.14 -15.19
N ARG A 295 -12.87 9.25 -14.39
CA ARG A 295 -12.59 7.82 -14.41
C ARG A 295 -13.90 7.06 -14.30
N ARG A 296 -14.10 6.09 -15.19
CA ARG A 296 -15.15 5.09 -15.06
C ARG A 296 -14.63 3.90 -14.28
N CYS A 297 -15.32 3.54 -13.21
CA CYS A 297 -15.10 2.31 -12.48
C CYS A 297 -15.87 1.19 -13.19
N CYS A 298 -15.20 0.06 -13.43
CA CYS A 298 -15.90 -1.13 -13.92
C CYS A 298 -16.76 -1.67 -12.77
N PRO A 299 -18.01 -2.09 -13.00
CA PRO A 299 -18.80 -2.73 -11.96
C PRO A 299 -18.07 -3.97 -11.42
N PRO A 300 -18.23 -4.32 -10.13
CA PRO A 300 -17.58 -5.49 -9.56
C PRO A 300 -18.02 -6.75 -10.31
N GLY A 301 -17.05 -7.54 -10.79
CA GLY A 301 -17.28 -8.86 -11.39
C GLY A 301 -16.98 -9.01 -12.90
N ILE A 302 -16.66 -7.94 -13.63
CA ILE A 302 -16.24 -8.05 -15.04
C ILE A 302 -14.72 -7.84 -15.13
N PRO A 303 -13.91 -8.87 -15.43
CA PRO A 303 -12.49 -8.67 -15.70
C PRO A 303 -12.34 -7.73 -16.90
N PHE A 304 -11.60 -6.64 -16.71
CA PHE A 304 -11.22 -5.73 -17.77
C PHE A 304 -10.40 -6.50 -18.81
N ARG A 305 -11.01 -6.84 -19.96
CA ARG A 305 -10.28 -7.29 -21.14
C ARG A 305 -9.62 -6.05 -21.74
N GLY A 306 -8.30 -5.97 -21.69
CA GLY A 306 -7.54 -4.91 -22.37
C GLY A 306 -7.83 -4.90 -23.87
N PRO A 307 -7.48 -3.82 -24.58
CA PRO A 307 -7.60 -3.81 -26.04
C PRO A 307 -6.75 -4.96 -26.60
N ALA A 308 -7.37 -5.81 -27.41
CA ALA A 308 -6.67 -6.86 -28.14
C ALA A 308 -5.62 -6.21 -29.03
N THR A 309 -4.36 -6.54 -28.80
CA THR A 309 -3.26 -6.34 -29.77
C THR A 309 -2.92 -7.66 -30.41
#